data_AF-A0A2P6Q9S0-F1
#
_entry.id   AF-A0A2P6Q9S0-F1
#
_cell.length_a   1.000
_cell.length_b   1.000
_cell.length_c   1.000
_cell.angle_alpha   90.00
_cell.angle_beta   90.00
_cell.angle_gamma   90.00
#
_symmetry.space_group_name_H-M   'P 1'
#
loop_
_entity.id
_entity.type
_entity.pdbx_description
1 polymer ?
#
loop_
_entity_poly.entity_id
_entity_poly.type
_entity_poly.pdbx_seq_one_letter_code
_entity_poly.pdbx_strand_id
1 'polypeptide(L)' 'MIWMMWRRERRSMNTQNLVLAQFEKVKRTKSKWKCTLKDGIMHMNNRDILFNKATGDFDF' A
#
# COMPACT_ATOMS: atom_id res chain seq x y z
N MET A 1 0.51 0.21 -37.07
CA MET A 1 -0.54 0.71 -36.16
C MET A 1 -1.52 -0.33 -35.63
N ILE A 2 -1.60 -1.56 -36.16
CA ILE A 2 -2.44 -2.63 -35.58
C ILE A 2 -1.76 -3.40 -34.44
N TRP A 3 -0.42 -3.51 -34.46
CA TRP A 3 0.35 -4.30 -33.49
C TRP A 3 0.43 -3.68 -32.07
N MET A 4 0.37 -2.34 -31.96
CA MET A 4 0.34 -1.68 -30.65
C MET A 4 -1.03 -1.78 -29.96
N MET A 5 -2.11 -2.06 -30.70
CA MET A 5 -3.48 -2.07 -30.17
C MET A 5 -3.87 -3.41 -29.53
N TRP A 6 -3.05 -4.46 -29.68
CA TRP A 6 -3.32 -5.79 -29.11
C TRP A 6 -2.43 -6.16 -27.91
N ARG A 7 -1.53 -5.29 -27.46
CA ARG A 7 -0.86 -5.45 -26.15
C ARG A 7 -1.69 -4.77 -25.06
N ARG A 8 -2.94 -5.20 -24.90
CA ARG A 8 -3.69 -4.91 -23.67
C ARG A 8 -3.25 -5.93 -22.64
N GLU A 9 -2.10 -5.67 -22.03
CA GLU A 9 -1.67 -6.35 -20.81
C GLU A 9 -2.77 -6.05 -19.78
N ARG A 10 -3.76 -6.94 -19.65
CA ARG A 10 -4.60 -7.00 -18.47
C ARG A 10 -3.66 -7.41 -17.36
N ARG A 11 -2.91 -6.45 -16.80
CA ARG A 11 -2.22 -6.62 -15.52
C ARG A 11 -3.27 -7.21 -14.59
N SER A 12 -2.97 -8.41 -14.12
CA SER A 12 -3.87 -9.22 -13.34
C SER A 12 -4.59 -8.35 -12.32
N MET A 13 -5.93 -8.39 -12.32
CA MET A 13 -6.76 -7.84 -11.24
C MET A 13 -6.65 -8.75 -10.00
N ASN A 14 -5.43 -9.20 -9.70
CA ASN A 14 -5.14 -9.93 -8.49
C ASN A 14 -5.02 -8.83 -7.44
N THR A 15 -6.14 -8.49 -6.82
CA THR A 15 -6.38 -7.40 -5.88
C THR A 15 -5.13 -7.13 -5.04
N GLN A 16 -4.26 -6.22 -5.52
CA GLN A 16 -2.99 -5.96 -4.85
C GLN A 16 -3.34 -5.21 -3.57
N ASN A 17 -3.07 -5.83 -2.42
CA ASN A 17 -3.20 -5.13 -1.14
C ASN A 17 -2.20 -3.96 -1.16
N LEU A 18 -2.74 -2.75 -1.21
CA LEU A 18 -1.97 -1.53 -1.43
C LEU A 18 -2.27 -0.54 -0.33
N VAL A 19 -1.24 0.11 0.20
CA VAL A 19 -1.37 1.23 1.14
C VAL A 19 -0.59 2.40 0.58
N LEU A 20 -1.28 3.51 0.34
CA LEU A 20 -0.70 4.80 -0.03
C LEU A 20 -0.94 5.77 1.11
N ALA A 21 0.12 6.29 1.72
CA ALA A 21 -0.01 7.20 2.85
C ALA A 21 1.26 8.06 3.01
N GLN A 22 1.15 9.15 3.75
CA GLN A 22 2.31 9.89 4.24
C GLN A 22 2.82 9.27 5.53
N PHE A 23 4.12 9.34 5.79
CA PHE A 23 4.68 8.92 7.07
C PHE A 23 4.76 10.13 8.01
N GLU A 24 4.37 9.92 9.26
CA GLU A 24 4.60 10.89 10.34
C GLU A 24 5.88 10.54 11.09
N LYS A 25 6.08 9.25 11.38
CA LYS A 25 7.21 8.78 12.19
C LYS A 25 7.57 7.34 11.88
N VAL A 26 8.85 7.07 11.67
CA VAL A 26 9.39 5.71 11.55
C VAL A 26 10.50 5.55 12.56
N LYS A 27 10.42 4.52 13.40
CA LYS A 27 11.39 4.21 14.47
C LYS A 27 11.83 2.77 14.37
N ARG A 28 13.10 2.53 14.67
CA ARG A 28 13.67 1.18 14.77
C ARG A 28 14.32 0.99 16.13
N THR A 29 14.11 -0.17 16.74
CA THR A 29 14.83 -0.61 17.94
C THR A 29 15.20 -2.07 17.78
N LYS A 30 16.50 -2.34 17.55
CA LYS A 30 17.00 -3.67 17.15
C LYS A 30 16.30 -4.14 15.85
N SER A 31 15.58 -5.25 15.90
CA SER A 31 14.78 -5.81 14.79
C SER A 31 13.37 -5.21 14.68
N LYS A 32 12.90 -4.51 15.72
CA LYS A 32 11.54 -3.98 15.78
C LYS A 32 11.42 -2.65 15.05
N TRP A 33 10.45 -2.55 14.16
CA TRP A 33 10.07 -1.34 13.44
C TRP A 33 8.70 -0.87 13.90
N LYS A 34 8.59 0.43 14.16
CA LYS A 34 7.32 1.11 14.45
C LYS A 34 7.11 2.21 13.43
N CYS A 35 6.01 2.15 12.69
CA CYS A 35 5.64 3.12 11.67
C CYS A 35 4.32 3.79 12.05
N THR A 36 4.29 5.12 11.99
CA THR A 36 3.08 5.94 12.11
C THR A 36 2.87 6.63 10.78
N LEU A 37 1.72 6.35 10.15
CA LEU A 37 1.29 6.86 8.86
C LEU A 37 0.08 7.78 9.05
N LYS A 38 -0.12 8.72 8.13
CA LYS A 38 -1.24 9.65 8.10
C LYS A 38 -1.77 9.87 6.67
N ASP A 39 -2.99 10.40 6.59
CA ASP A 39 -3.63 10.83 5.33
C ASP A 39 -3.56 9.75 4.24
N GLY A 40 -4.04 8.54 4.57
CA GLY A 40 -3.79 7.34 3.76
C GLY A 40 -5.04 6.66 3.20
N ILE A 41 -4.81 5.94 2.10
CA ILE A 41 -5.78 5.11 1.39
C ILE A 41 -5.23 3.68 1.34
N MET A 42 -6.05 2.71 1.75
CA MET A 42 -5.71 1.29 1.75
C MET A 42 -6.72 0.54 0.88
N HIS A 43 -6.23 -0.19 -0.11
CA HIS A 43 -7.00 -1.16 -0.87
C HIS A 43 -6.72 -2.55 -0.32
N MET A 44 -7.70 -3.21 0.30
CA MET A 44 -7.54 -4.55 0.86
C MET A 44 -8.87 -5.31 0.83
N ASN A 45 -8.83 -6.59 0.45
CA ASN A 45 -10.02 -7.46 0.40
C ASN A 45 -11.18 -6.85 -0.42
N ASN A 46 -10.88 -6.30 -1.59
CA ASN A 46 -11.84 -5.61 -2.47
C ASN A 46 -12.56 -4.42 -1.81
N ARG A 47 -11.94 -3.79 -0.80
CA ARG A 47 -12.45 -2.59 -0.15
C ARG A 47 -11.39 -1.51 -0.10
N ASP A 48 -11.85 -0.27 -0.31
CA ASP A 48 -11.06 0.93 -0.11
C ASP A 48 -11.35 1.51 1.28
N ILE A 49 -10.29 1.73 2.04
CA ILE A 49 -10.33 2.23 3.40
C ILE A 49 -9.54 3.53 3.45
N LEU A 50 -10.18 4.60 3.88
CA LEU A 50 -9.53 5.87 4.18
C LEU A 50 -9.16 5.92 5.66
N PHE A 51 -7.97 6.40 5.98
CA PHE A 51 -7.56 6.60 7.36
C PHE A 51 -6.84 7.93 7.56
N ASN A 52 -7.13 8.61 8.66
CA ASN A 52 -6.40 9.81 9.08
C ASN A 52 -5.04 9.45 9.70
N LYS A 53 -4.99 8.33 10.45
CA LYS A 53 -3.78 7.83 11.11
C LYS A 53 -3.78 6.30 11.16
N ALA A 54 -2.63 5.69 10.90
CA ALA A 54 -2.41 4.25 11.04
C ALA A 54 -1.08 3.98 11.74
N THR A 55 -1.04 2.97 12.61
CA THR A 55 0.17 2.54 13.33
C THR A 55 0.48 1.10 12.99
N GLY A 56 1.72 0.81 12.60
CA GLY A 56 2.20 -0.53 12.30
C GLY A 56 3.43 -0.87 13.14
N ASP A 57 3.41 -2.05 13.75
CA ASP A 57 4.54 -2.64 14.44
C ASP A 57 5.00 -3.88 13.64
N PHE A 58 6.28 -3.95 13.30
CA PHE A 58 6.87 -5.02 12.52
C PHE A 58 8.10 -5.56 13.24
N ASP A 59 8.36 -6.86 13.13
CA ASP A 59 9.62 -7.50 13.53
C ASP A 59 10.28 -8.08 12.27
N PHE A 60 11.61 -8.01 12.20
CA PHE A 60 12.39 -8.56 11.10
C PHE A 60 12.92 -9.95 11.44
#